data_AF-A0A9D1P2P6-F1
#
_entry.id   AF-A0A9D1P2P6-F1
#
_cell.length_a   1.000
_cell.length_b   1.000
_cell.length_c   1.000
_cell.angle_alpha   90.00
_cell.angle_beta   90.00
_cell.angle_gamma   90.00
#
_symmetry.space_group_name_H-M   'P 1'
#
loop_
_entity.id
_entity.type
_entity.pdbx_description
1 polymer ?
#
loop_
_entity_poly.entity_id
_entity_poly.type
_entity_poly.pdbx_seq_one_letter_code
_entity_poly.pdbx_strand_id
1 'polypeptide(L)'
;MVKNQQDPWRLKFHLMPPQGWLNDPNGLCQFHGIYHIFFQYRPGTAAADGSGPRVWKENGAYYMVLGARQTDEKGSALLYRSRDLEHWDFVRVLTTPEPFGYMWECPDYFHLDGQDWLSVCPQGLPCEAFRFQNIYQSGYFSVSGRLDEAQTLSRFTEWDMGFDFYAPRLFRTSGGAGF
;
A
#
# COMPACT_ATOMS: atom_id res chain seq x y z
N MET A 1 -29.70 -3.85 9.83
CA MET A 1 -29.91 -4.81 8.72
C MET A 1 -28.93 -5.96 8.90
N VAL A 2 -29.39 -7.20 8.67
CA VAL A 2 -28.83 -8.42 9.25
C VAL A 2 -27.91 -9.12 8.25
N LYS A 3 -26.77 -9.65 8.72
CA LYS A 3 -25.90 -10.60 7.99
C LYS A 3 -26.78 -11.66 7.30
N ASN A 4 -26.76 -11.76 5.97
CA ASN A 4 -27.31 -12.94 5.31
C ASN A 4 -26.37 -14.12 5.55
N GLN A 5 -26.56 -14.82 6.67
CA GLN A 5 -25.71 -15.94 7.08
C GLN A 5 -25.85 -17.18 6.18
N GLN A 6 -26.79 -17.16 5.22
CA GLN A 6 -27.06 -18.28 4.32
C GLN A 6 -26.30 -18.18 2.99
N ASP A 7 -25.62 -17.07 2.71
CA ASP A 7 -24.80 -16.94 1.50
C ASP A 7 -23.59 -17.89 1.58
N PRO A 8 -23.47 -18.88 0.66
CA PRO A 8 -22.41 -19.89 0.70
C PRO A 8 -21.01 -19.30 0.48
N TRP A 9 -20.90 -18.09 -0.07
CA TRP A 9 -19.63 -17.40 -0.32
C TRP A 9 -19.18 -16.55 0.86
N ARG A 10 -19.96 -16.48 1.96
CA ARG A 10 -19.56 -15.77 3.17
C ARG A 10 -18.34 -16.44 3.81
N LEU A 11 -17.25 -15.67 3.92
CA LEU A 11 -16.01 -16.13 4.51
C LEU A 11 -16.17 -16.36 6.02
N LYS A 12 -15.63 -17.48 6.52
CA LYS A 12 -15.73 -17.88 7.94
C LYS A 12 -14.58 -17.36 8.79
N PHE A 13 -13.42 -17.15 8.18
CA PHE A 13 -12.16 -16.84 8.87
C PHE A 13 -11.43 -15.62 8.30
N HIS A 14 -11.99 -14.97 7.28
CA HIS A 14 -11.45 -13.74 6.71
C HIS A 14 -12.34 -12.57 7.08
N LEU A 15 -11.73 -11.39 7.27
CA LEU A 15 -12.49 -10.16 7.50
C LEU A 15 -13.39 -9.88 6.30
N MET A 16 -14.61 -9.44 6.61
CA MET A 16 -15.57 -9.04 5.60
C MET A 16 -16.52 -7.98 6.16
N PRO A 17 -17.06 -7.10 5.32
CA PRO A 17 -18.00 -6.11 5.81
C PRO A 17 -19.31 -6.78 6.26
N PRO A 18 -20.03 -6.19 7.22
CA PRO A 18 -21.36 -6.69 7.60
C PRO A 18 -22.33 -6.66 6.41
N GLN A 19 -22.23 -5.64 5.54
CA GLN A 19 -22.98 -5.44 4.30
C GLN A 19 -22.18 -4.52 3.36
N GLY A 20 -22.46 -4.51 2.06
CA GLY A 20 -21.84 -3.57 1.11
C GLY A 20 -20.44 -3.98 0.67
N TRP A 21 -19.63 -2.99 0.28
CA TRP A 21 -18.32 -3.17 -0.35
C TRP A 21 -17.16 -2.87 0.61
N LEU A 22 -16.12 -3.69 0.54
CA LEU A 22 -14.86 -3.55 1.26
C LEU A 22 -13.71 -3.67 0.26
N ASN A 23 -12.72 -2.80 0.38
CA ASN A 23 -11.46 -2.86 -0.35
C ASN A 23 -10.28 -2.57 0.61
N ASP A 24 -9.45 -1.58 0.31
CA ASP A 24 -8.12 -1.40 0.86
C ASP A 24 -8.10 -1.47 2.40
N PRO A 25 -7.26 -2.31 3.01
CA PRO A 25 -6.98 -2.21 4.43
C PRO A 25 -6.35 -0.84 4.74
N ASN A 26 -6.68 -0.27 5.89
CA ASN A 26 -6.21 1.04 6.34
C ASN A 26 -5.87 1.01 7.83
N GLY A 27 -5.01 1.94 8.24
CA GLY A 27 -4.75 2.21 9.66
C GLY A 27 -4.33 0.99 10.48
N LEU A 28 -3.67 0.00 9.86
CA LEU A 28 -3.21 -1.20 10.55
C LEU A 28 -2.27 -0.78 11.69
N CYS A 29 -2.65 -1.10 12.92
CA CYS A 29 -1.84 -0.76 14.09
C CYS A 29 -2.08 -1.72 15.24
N GLN A 30 -1.15 -1.72 16.19
CA GLN A 30 -1.36 -2.31 17.50
C GLN A 30 -1.43 -1.18 18.52
N PHE A 31 -2.55 -1.10 19.24
CA PHE A 31 -2.78 -0.07 20.25
C PHE A 31 -3.26 -0.71 21.54
N HIS A 32 -2.56 -0.44 22.65
CA HIS A 32 -2.84 -1.04 23.96
C HIS A 32 -2.97 -2.58 23.94
N GLY A 33 -2.09 -3.25 23.19
CA GLY A 33 -2.08 -4.71 23.06
C GLY A 33 -3.13 -5.29 22.11
N ILE A 34 -4.00 -4.46 21.52
CA ILE A 34 -5.07 -4.87 20.60
C ILE A 34 -4.64 -4.55 19.17
N TYR A 35 -4.87 -5.50 18.25
CA TYR A 35 -4.70 -5.27 16.81
C TYR A 35 -5.94 -4.58 16.25
N HIS A 36 -5.73 -3.42 15.61
CA HIS A 36 -6.75 -2.66 14.95
C HIS A 36 -6.55 -2.73 13.44
N ILE A 37 -7.64 -3.08 12.74
CA ILE A 37 -7.69 -3.16 11.29
C ILE A 37 -8.86 -2.30 10.84
N PHE A 38 -8.56 -1.25 10.07
CA PHE A 38 -9.57 -0.45 9.39
C PHE A 38 -9.54 -0.85 7.91
N PHE A 39 -10.56 -0.46 7.16
CA PHE A 39 -10.66 -0.74 5.73
C PHE A 39 -11.54 0.30 5.06
N GLN A 40 -11.31 0.52 3.77
CA GLN A 40 -12.25 1.29 2.96
C GLN A 40 -13.57 0.55 2.92
N TYR A 41 -14.63 1.26 3.31
CA TYR A 41 -15.93 0.68 3.52
C TYR A 41 -17.03 1.52 2.91
N ARG A 42 -17.85 0.90 2.06
CA ARG A 42 -19.03 1.52 1.47
C ARG A 42 -20.25 0.66 1.80
N PRO A 43 -21.18 1.15 2.64
CA PRO A 43 -22.42 0.43 2.96
C PRO A 43 -23.41 0.31 1.78
N GLY A 44 -23.24 1.13 0.74
CA GLY A 44 -24.04 1.15 -0.50
C GLY A 44 -23.29 0.58 -1.72
N THR A 45 -23.83 0.79 -2.93
CA THR A 45 -23.37 0.10 -4.15
C THR A 45 -22.40 0.91 -5.04
N ALA A 46 -22.04 2.13 -4.66
CA ALA A 46 -21.12 2.96 -5.44
C ALA A 46 -19.68 2.83 -4.95
N ALA A 47 -18.76 2.55 -5.87
CA ALA A 47 -17.33 2.59 -5.62
C ALA A 47 -16.86 4.05 -5.49
N ALA A 48 -15.87 4.26 -4.64
CA ALA A 48 -15.13 5.51 -4.57
C ALA A 48 -13.67 5.13 -4.32
N ASP A 49 -12.82 5.54 -5.23
CA ASP A 49 -11.44 5.09 -5.30
C ASP A 49 -10.53 6.16 -4.70
N GLY A 50 -9.49 5.74 -4.00
CA GLY A 50 -8.46 6.64 -3.50
C GLY A 50 -7.55 5.97 -2.49
N SER A 51 -6.28 5.80 -2.82
CA SER A 51 -5.31 5.21 -1.88
C SER A 51 -4.97 6.15 -0.72
N GLY A 52 -4.95 5.62 0.50
CA GLY A 52 -4.59 6.37 1.70
C GLY A 52 -3.07 6.52 1.90
N PRO A 53 -2.60 7.56 2.61
CA PRO A 53 -1.19 7.74 2.92
C PRO A 53 -0.63 6.62 3.81
N ARG A 54 0.67 6.35 3.70
CA ARG A 54 1.43 5.68 4.76
C ARG A 54 2.24 6.72 5.52
N VAL A 55 2.12 6.74 6.85
CA VAL A 55 2.89 7.62 7.75
C VAL A 55 3.69 6.77 8.71
N TRP A 56 4.95 7.12 8.94
CA TRP A 56 5.81 6.48 9.95
C TRP A 56 6.73 7.52 10.61
N LYS A 57 7.40 7.12 11.71
CA LYS A 57 8.40 7.93 12.40
C LYS A 57 9.75 7.24 12.32
N GLU A 58 10.78 7.99 11.94
CA GLU A 58 12.15 7.50 11.81
C GLU A 58 13.13 8.65 12.03
N ASN A 59 14.28 8.38 12.67
CA ASN A 59 15.35 9.35 12.88
C ASN A 59 14.87 10.70 13.48
N GLY A 60 13.83 10.66 14.33
CA GLY A 60 13.27 11.85 14.97
C GLY A 60 12.29 12.68 14.13
N ALA A 61 12.01 12.28 12.88
CA ALA A 61 11.05 12.94 12.00
C ALA A 61 9.90 11.98 11.63
N TYR A 62 8.77 12.56 11.20
CA TYR A 62 7.68 11.83 10.59
C TYR A 62 7.82 11.88 9.07
N TYR A 63 7.54 10.78 8.41
CA TYR A 63 7.55 10.67 6.96
C TYR A 63 6.20 10.20 6.47
N MET A 64 5.81 10.65 5.28
CA MET A 64 4.59 10.22 4.61
C MET A 64 4.90 9.88 3.16
N VAL A 65 4.38 8.75 2.69
CA VAL A 65 4.37 8.40 1.28
C VAL A 65 2.93 8.38 0.73
N LEU A 66 2.75 9.04 -0.42
CA LEU A 66 1.46 9.20 -1.11
C LEU A 66 1.56 8.72 -2.54
N GLY A 67 0.56 7.96 -2.98
CA GLY A 67 0.49 7.47 -4.36
C GLY A 67 0.17 8.61 -5.31
N ALA A 68 0.82 8.67 -6.47
CA ALA A 68 0.62 9.74 -7.43
C ALA A 68 0.77 9.29 -8.88
N ARG A 69 0.04 9.98 -9.74
CA ARG A 69 0.21 10.00 -11.19
C ARG A 69 0.83 11.34 -11.55
N GLN A 70 1.98 11.29 -12.21
CA GLN A 70 2.63 12.49 -12.73
C GLN A 70 1.91 12.99 -13.99
N THR A 71 2.14 14.25 -14.35
CA THR A 71 1.50 14.90 -15.51
C THR A 71 1.90 14.28 -16.85
N ASP A 72 3.04 13.57 -16.90
CA ASP A 72 3.54 12.83 -18.05
C ASP A 72 3.09 11.35 -18.05
N GLU A 73 2.00 11.03 -17.32
CA GLU A 73 1.43 9.68 -17.25
C GLU A 73 2.37 8.64 -16.61
N LYS A 74 3.27 9.09 -15.73
CA LYS A 74 4.18 8.22 -14.99
C LYS A 74 3.71 8.00 -13.56
N GLY A 75 3.56 6.73 -13.16
CA GLY A 75 3.31 6.34 -11.79
C GLY A 75 4.47 6.72 -10.86
N SER A 76 4.13 7.19 -9.66
CA SER A 76 5.11 7.62 -8.67
C SER A 76 4.56 7.62 -7.25
N ALA A 77 5.47 7.72 -6.29
CA ALA A 77 5.14 7.97 -4.90
C ALA A 77 5.78 9.29 -4.44
N LEU A 78 5.01 10.14 -3.77
CA LEU A 78 5.47 11.42 -3.23
C LEU A 78 5.91 11.21 -1.79
N LEU A 79 7.13 11.64 -1.46
CA LEU A 79 7.66 11.62 -0.10
C LEU A 79 7.53 12.99 0.54
N TYR A 80 6.95 13.03 1.73
CA TYR A 80 6.88 14.19 2.59
C TYR A 80 7.52 13.91 3.94
N ARG A 81 7.95 14.98 4.63
CA ARG A 81 8.51 14.91 5.97
C ARG A 81 7.87 15.97 6.86
N SER A 82 7.68 15.65 8.14
CA SER A 82 7.13 16.55 9.15
C SER A 82 7.88 16.38 10.48
N ARG A 83 7.87 17.43 11.31
CA ARG A 83 8.35 17.36 12.69
C ARG A 83 7.22 17.23 13.72
N ASP A 84 5.99 17.57 13.34
CA ASP A 84 4.85 17.75 14.23
C ASP A 84 3.57 17.02 13.80
N LEU A 85 3.58 16.33 12.65
CA LEU A 85 2.43 15.70 11.99
C LEU A 85 1.40 16.67 11.38
N GLU A 86 1.58 17.97 11.55
CA GLU A 86 0.66 19.00 11.07
C GLU A 86 1.20 19.69 9.81
N HIS A 87 2.47 20.05 9.82
CA HIS A 87 3.15 20.74 8.72
C HIS A 87 4.04 19.75 7.96
N TRP A 88 3.80 19.62 6.66
CA TRP A 88 4.46 18.63 5.81
C TRP A 88 5.26 19.31 4.70
N ASP A 89 6.58 19.09 4.72
CA ASP A 89 7.50 19.51 3.67
C ASP A 89 7.56 18.42 2.59
N PHE A 90 7.40 18.80 1.32
CA PHE A 90 7.70 17.91 0.21
C PHE A 90 9.20 17.62 0.15
N VAL A 91 9.58 16.35 0.07
CA VAL A 91 10.98 15.91 0.01
C VAL A 91 11.35 15.60 -1.43
N ARG A 92 10.65 14.66 -2.07
CA ARG A 92 10.96 14.21 -3.43
C ARG A 92 9.86 13.34 -4.04
N VAL A 93 10.00 13.11 -5.35
CA VAL A 93 9.30 12.04 -6.08
C VAL A 93 10.15 10.77 -6.03
N LEU A 94 9.51 9.64 -5.75
CA LEU A 94 10.04 8.29 -5.84
C LEU A 94 9.41 7.64 -7.08
N THR A 95 10.25 7.22 -8.02
CA THR A 95 9.80 6.58 -9.27
C THR A 95 10.92 5.74 -9.86
N THR A 96 10.60 4.92 -10.86
CA THR A 96 11.57 4.16 -11.65
C THR A 96 12.20 5.02 -12.75
N PRO A 97 13.39 4.68 -13.30
CA PRO A 97 13.97 5.41 -14.43
C PRO A 97 13.02 5.48 -15.63
N GLU A 98 12.51 4.33 -16.07
CA GLU A 98 11.47 4.21 -17.10
C GLU A 98 10.07 4.27 -16.49
N PRO A 99 9.03 4.69 -17.24
CA PRO A 99 7.64 4.61 -16.78
C PRO A 99 7.24 3.19 -16.37
N PHE A 100 6.58 3.07 -15.22
CA PHE A 100 6.13 1.79 -14.68
C PHE A 100 4.67 1.91 -14.22
N GLY A 101 3.76 1.81 -15.18
CA GLY A 101 2.35 2.15 -14.99
C GLY A 101 2.13 3.65 -14.92
N TYR A 102 0.87 4.08 -15.01
CA TYR A 102 0.50 5.49 -15.01
C TYR A 102 0.17 6.05 -13.62
N MET A 103 -0.12 5.17 -12.65
CA MET A 103 -0.46 5.52 -11.27
C MET A 103 0.17 4.48 -10.34
N TRP A 104 0.72 4.92 -9.22
CA TRP A 104 1.08 4.02 -8.11
C TRP A 104 0.12 4.26 -6.96
N GLU A 105 -0.74 3.28 -6.67
CA GLU A 105 -1.63 3.30 -5.51
C GLU A 105 -1.01 2.59 -4.30
N CYS A 106 -1.61 2.86 -3.14
CA CYS A 106 -1.33 2.18 -1.88
C CYS A 106 0.16 2.04 -1.55
N PRO A 107 0.98 3.11 -1.68
CA PRO A 107 2.39 2.99 -1.37
C PRO A 107 2.57 2.63 0.11
N ASP A 108 3.52 1.74 0.35
CA ASP A 108 3.96 1.39 1.68
C ASP A 108 5.49 1.33 1.71
N TYR A 109 6.08 1.73 2.83
CA TYR A 109 7.51 1.68 3.07
C TYR A 109 7.79 1.01 4.42
N PHE A 110 8.69 0.04 4.39
CA PHE A 110 9.07 -0.72 5.57
C PHE A 110 10.50 -1.25 5.48
N HIS A 111 11.11 -1.40 6.64
CA HIS A 111 12.40 -2.04 6.83
C HIS A 111 12.18 -3.48 7.33
N LEU A 112 12.75 -4.46 6.64
CA LEU A 112 12.69 -5.88 7.00
C LEU A 112 14.04 -6.54 6.67
N ASP A 113 14.59 -7.28 7.63
CA ASP A 113 15.83 -8.05 7.50
C ASP A 113 17.04 -7.26 6.99
N GLY A 114 17.20 -6.02 7.46
CA GLY A 114 18.29 -5.14 7.03
C GLY A 114 18.09 -4.50 5.66
N GLN A 115 16.92 -4.69 5.04
CA GLN A 115 16.58 -4.18 3.72
C GLN A 115 15.35 -3.28 3.79
N ASP A 116 15.42 -2.17 3.08
CA ASP A 116 14.29 -1.27 2.87
C ASP A 116 13.46 -1.69 1.65
N TRP A 117 12.15 -1.58 1.76
CA TRP A 117 11.21 -1.99 0.73
C TRP A 117 10.20 -0.89 0.46
N LEU A 118 9.94 -0.63 -0.82
CA LEU A 118 8.84 0.21 -1.29
C LEU A 118 7.81 -0.69 -1.97
N SER A 119 6.67 -0.89 -1.33
CA SER A 119 5.51 -1.57 -1.90
C SER A 119 4.60 -0.55 -2.58
N VAL A 120 4.07 -0.89 -3.75
CA VAL A 120 3.13 -0.06 -4.51
C VAL A 120 2.17 -0.94 -5.30
N CYS A 121 1.06 -0.33 -5.72
CA CYS A 121 0.08 -0.94 -6.61
C CYS A 121 0.05 -0.20 -7.95
N PRO A 122 0.94 -0.55 -8.90
CA PRO A 122 0.99 0.14 -10.18
C PRO A 122 -0.22 -0.23 -11.04
N GLN A 123 -0.81 0.78 -11.68
CA GLN A 123 -1.91 0.61 -12.63
C GLN A 123 -1.42 0.80 -14.07
N GLY A 124 -1.96 -0.03 -14.99
CA GLY A 124 -1.68 0.09 -16.42
C GLY A 124 -0.39 -0.58 -16.89
N LEU A 125 0.11 -1.59 -16.17
CA LEU A 125 1.19 -2.43 -16.70
C LEU A 125 0.62 -3.36 -17.79
N PRO A 126 1.38 -3.60 -18.88
CA PRO A 126 0.99 -4.59 -19.86
C PRO A 126 1.07 -6.00 -19.27
N CYS A 127 0.10 -6.85 -19.61
CA CYS A 127 0.10 -8.25 -19.25
C CYS A 127 1.30 -8.99 -19.90
N GLU A 128 2.03 -9.78 -19.11
CA GLU A 128 3.10 -10.66 -19.60
C GLU A 128 2.59 -12.11 -19.71
N ALA A 129 3.43 -13.11 -20.04
CA ALA A 129 2.95 -14.50 -20.14
C ALA A 129 2.56 -15.12 -18.78
N PHE A 130 3.28 -14.75 -17.72
CA PHE A 130 3.11 -15.32 -16.38
C PHE A 130 3.12 -14.26 -15.27
N ARG A 131 3.12 -12.98 -15.62
CA ARG A 131 3.21 -11.85 -14.70
C ARG A 131 2.18 -10.80 -15.09
N PHE A 132 1.75 -10.00 -14.13
CA PHE A 132 0.85 -8.89 -14.37
C PHE A 132 -0.49 -9.33 -15.00
N GLN A 133 -1.01 -10.48 -14.57
CA GLN A 133 -2.25 -11.04 -15.12
C GLN A 133 -3.51 -10.35 -14.60
N ASN A 134 -3.47 -9.81 -13.39
CA ASN A 134 -4.58 -9.06 -12.81
C ASN A 134 -4.78 -7.72 -13.54
N ILE A 135 -5.95 -7.10 -13.39
CA ILE A 135 -6.24 -5.79 -14.00
C ILE A 135 -5.20 -4.74 -13.55
N TYR A 136 -4.84 -4.76 -12.26
CA TYR A 136 -3.78 -3.96 -11.66
C TYR A 136 -2.93 -4.82 -10.74
N GLN A 137 -1.68 -4.40 -10.52
CA GLN A 137 -0.69 -5.22 -9.82
C GLN A 137 -0.47 -4.71 -8.40
N SER A 138 0.03 -5.59 -7.53
CA SER A 138 0.53 -5.24 -6.21
C SER A 138 1.88 -5.92 -6.02
N GLY A 139 2.87 -5.16 -5.58
CA GLY A 139 4.22 -5.69 -5.45
C GLY A 139 5.16 -4.69 -4.81
N TYR A 140 6.44 -5.00 -4.88
CA TYR A 140 7.47 -4.26 -4.16
C TYR A 140 8.78 -4.16 -4.93
N PHE A 141 9.54 -3.13 -4.54
CA PHE A 141 10.92 -2.89 -4.91
C PHE A 141 11.79 -2.96 -3.66
N SER A 142 12.94 -3.61 -3.73
CA SER A 142 13.98 -3.34 -2.74
C SER A 142 14.57 -1.95 -3.02
N VAL A 143 14.87 -1.21 -1.96
CA VAL A 143 15.41 0.13 -2.00
C VAL A 143 16.89 0.09 -1.66
N SER A 144 17.73 0.52 -2.59
CA SER A 144 19.16 0.73 -2.34
C SER A 144 19.42 2.22 -2.13
N GLY A 145 20.00 2.58 -0.97
CA GLY A 145 20.13 3.98 -0.54
C GLY A 145 19.01 4.36 0.42
N ARG A 146 18.99 5.63 0.85
CA ARG A 146 17.97 6.14 1.77
C ARG A 146 16.83 6.78 1.02
N LEU A 147 15.61 6.60 1.50
CA LEU A 147 14.39 7.12 0.88
C LEU A 147 14.38 8.66 0.79
N ASP A 148 14.96 9.34 1.77
CA ASP A 148 15.09 10.80 1.82
C ASP A 148 16.33 11.36 1.10
N GLU A 149 17.14 10.47 0.53
CA GLU A 149 18.30 10.77 -0.31
C GLU A 149 18.15 10.06 -1.67
N ALA A 150 19.20 10.02 -2.49
CA ALA A 150 19.19 9.29 -3.75
C ALA A 150 19.03 7.79 -3.50
N GLN A 151 18.08 7.18 -4.22
CA GLN A 151 17.83 5.75 -4.14
C GLN A 151 17.72 5.12 -5.54
N THR A 152 17.98 3.82 -5.57
CA THR A 152 17.68 2.96 -6.73
C THR A 152 16.66 1.92 -6.31
N LEU A 153 15.63 1.75 -7.14
CA LEU A 153 14.63 0.69 -6.98
C LEU A 153 15.07 -0.53 -7.79
N SER A 154 14.90 -1.72 -7.23
CA SER A 154 15.17 -2.98 -7.93
C SER A 154 14.19 -3.23 -9.09
N ARG A 155 14.26 -4.42 -9.68
CA ARG A 155 13.14 -4.95 -10.46
C ARG A 155 11.93 -5.16 -9.54
N PHE A 156 10.74 -4.84 -10.06
CA PHE A 156 9.47 -5.06 -9.37
C PHE A 156 9.15 -6.55 -9.21
N THR A 157 8.71 -6.94 -8.01
CA THR A 157 8.26 -8.30 -7.68
C THR A 157 6.81 -8.25 -7.21
N GLU A 158 5.95 -9.11 -7.78
CA GLU A 158 4.54 -9.21 -7.36
C GLU A 158 4.44 -9.86 -5.98
N TRP A 159 3.53 -9.37 -5.13
CA TRP A 159 3.28 -9.95 -3.80
C TRP A 159 2.65 -11.33 -3.88
N ASP A 160 1.72 -11.49 -4.80
CA ASP A 160 0.87 -12.67 -4.95
C ASP A 160 0.65 -12.91 -6.44
N MET A 161 0.72 -14.18 -6.86
CA MET A 161 0.58 -14.60 -8.25
C MET A 161 -0.82 -15.14 -8.57
N GLY A 162 -1.78 -14.98 -7.64
CA GLY A 162 -3.17 -15.36 -7.77
C GLY A 162 -4.04 -14.27 -8.39
N PHE A 163 -5.35 -14.50 -8.37
CA PHE A 163 -6.31 -13.76 -9.20
C PHE A 163 -6.95 -12.54 -8.53
N ASP A 164 -6.95 -12.49 -7.19
CA ASP A 164 -7.73 -11.52 -6.41
C ASP A 164 -6.91 -10.96 -5.23
N PHE A 165 -5.77 -10.33 -5.53
CA PHE A 165 -4.92 -9.69 -4.53
C PHE A 165 -4.59 -8.24 -4.92
N TYR A 166 -4.94 -7.29 -4.05
CA TYR A 166 -4.67 -5.87 -4.27
C TYR A 166 -4.56 -5.07 -2.96
N ALA A 167 -3.90 -3.90 -3.03
CA ALA A 167 -3.80 -2.91 -1.95
C ALA A 167 -3.24 -3.44 -0.60
N PRO A 168 -2.14 -4.21 -0.58
CA PRO A 168 -1.55 -4.67 0.68
C PRO A 168 -1.07 -3.50 1.53
N ARG A 169 -1.22 -3.66 2.85
CA ARG A 169 -0.66 -2.76 3.86
C ARG A 169 0.04 -3.56 4.92
N LEU A 170 1.18 -3.06 5.36
CA LEU A 170 1.97 -3.66 6.43
C LEU A 170 1.88 -2.79 7.69
N PHE A 171 2.24 -3.36 8.83
CA PHE A 171 2.56 -2.61 10.04
C PHE A 171 3.46 -3.45 10.92
N ARG A 172 4.26 -2.80 11.77
CA ARG A 172 5.12 -3.49 12.73
C ARG A 172 4.36 -3.70 14.04
N THR A 173 4.43 -4.91 14.58
CA THR A 173 3.88 -5.25 15.90
C THR A 173 4.89 -5.02 17.00
N SER A 174 4.44 -4.78 18.24
CA SER A 174 5.32 -4.54 19.39
C SER A 174 6.15 -5.76 19.78
N GLY A 175 5.69 -6.95 19.41
CA GLY A 175 6.41 -8.21 19.65
C GLY A 175 7.52 -8.50 18.63
N GLY A 176 7.61 -7.72 17.54
CA GLY A 176 8.52 -8.00 16.45
C GLY A 176 8.29 -9.43 15.93
N ALA A 177 7.25 -9.64 15.13
CA ALA A 177 7.21 -10.85 14.31
C ALA A 177 8.33 -10.73 13.27
N GLY A 178 9.55 -11.11 13.67
CA GLY A 178 10.59 -11.49 12.73
C GLY A 178 10.10 -12.74 12.01
N PHE A 179 10.08 -12.68 10.69
CA PHE A 179 10.22 -13.89 9.89
C PHE A 179 11.71 -14.19 9.75
#